data_AF-A0A2L2Z7R5-F1
#
_entry.id   AF-A0A2L2Z7R5-F1
#
_cell.length_a   1.000
_cell.length_b   1.000
_cell.length_c   1.000
_cell.angle_alpha   90.00
_cell.angle_beta   90.00
_cell.angle_gamma   90.00
#
_symmetry.space_group_name_H-M   'P 1'
#
loop_
_entity.id
_entity.type
_entity.pdbx_description
1 polymer ?
#
loop_
_entity_poly.entity_id
_entity_poly.type
_entity_poly.pdbx_seq_one_letter_code
_entity_poly.pdbx_strand_id
1 'polypeptide(L)'
;RCVFKIRDHTPSPLSFLENAYVLARYATECQKAGIVPIVEPEILPDGDHDLERCHKVTEKVLAAVYNALCDLLLYLEGSLLKPYLVTPGQSCSMKYIPLDIA
;
A
#
# COMPACT_ATOMS: atom_id res chain seq x y z
N ARG A 1 -3.57 6.82 -7.18
CA ARG A 1 -4.22 5.94 -6.18
C ARG A 1 -4.36 4.54 -6.76
N CYS A 2 -3.84 3.54 -6.05
CA CYS A 2 -4.06 2.12 -6.31
C CYS A 2 -4.74 1.48 -5.10
N VAL A 3 -5.50 0.40 -5.33
CA VAL A 3 -6.37 -0.18 -4.31
C VAL A 3 -6.13 -1.67 -4.18
N PHE A 4 -5.94 -2.13 -2.95
CA PHE A 4 -5.72 -3.52 -2.57
C PHE A 4 -6.87 -3.98 -1.67
N LYS A 5 -7.39 -5.19 -1.92
CA LYS A 5 -8.45 -5.79 -1.12
C LYS A 5 -8.00 -7.09 -0.48
N ILE A 6 -8.18 -7.20 0.83
CA ILE A 6 -7.84 -8.40 1.59
C ILE A 6 -9.02 -9.37 1.52
N ARG A 7 -8.76 -10.58 1.01
CA ARG A 7 -9.65 -11.76 1.07
C ARG A 7 -8.76 -13.01 1.17
N ASP A 8 -9.36 -14.19 1.07
CA ASP A 8 -8.68 -15.48 1.14
C ASP A 8 -7.53 -15.60 0.13
N HIS A 9 -7.77 -15.14 -1.11
CA HIS A 9 -6.81 -15.25 -2.22
C HIS A 9 -6.36 -13.89 -2.77
N THR A 10 -6.73 -12.78 -2.13
CA THR A 10 -6.34 -11.43 -2.55
C THR A 10 -5.66 -10.67 -1.41
N PRO A 11 -4.67 -9.82 -1.70
CA PRO A 11 -4.18 -9.46 -3.03
C PRO A 11 -3.37 -10.58 -3.71
N SER A 12 -3.55 -10.76 -5.02
CA SER A 12 -2.79 -11.74 -5.79
C SER A 12 -1.38 -11.22 -6.09
N PRO A 13 -0.39 -12.09 -6.38
CA PRO A 13 0.96 -11.67 -6.77
C PRO A 13 0.97 -10.67 -7.93
N LEU A 14 0.11 -10.89 -8.94
CA LEU A 14 -0.06 -9.98 -10.06
C LEU A 14 -0.57 -8.60 -9.61
N SER A 15 -1.54 -8.57 -8.69
CA SER A 15 -2.06 -7.32 -8.14
C SER A 15 -0.99 -6.51 -7.42
N PHE A 16 -0.08 -7.16 -6.67
CA PHE A 16 1.04 -6.47 -6.04
C PHE A 16 1.95 -5.82 -7.08
N LEU A 17 2.39 -6.60 -8.07
CA LEU A 17 3.36 -6.17 -9.07
C LEU A 17 2.82 -5.04 -9.96
N GLU A 18 1.63 -5.21 -10.53
CA GLU A 18 1.06 -4.23 -11.48
C GLU A 18 0.75 -2.90 -10.79
N ASN A 19 0.16 -2.92 -9.59
CA ASN A 19 -0.16 -1.69 -8.87
C ASN A 19 1.11 -0.95 -8.40
N ALA A 20 2.11 -1.68 -7.90
CA ALA A 20 3.40 -1.09 -7.54
C ALA A 20 4.08 -0.43 -8.74
N TYR A 21 4.10 -1.12 -9.88
CA TYR A 21 4.72 -0.60 -11.09
C TYR A 21 4.00 0.61 -11.67
N VAL A 22 2.66 0.63 -11.67
CA VAL A 22 1.87 1.79 -12.08
C VAL A 22 2.13 3.01 -11.19
N LEU A 23 2.18 2.82 -9.87
CA LEU A 23 2.49 3.89 -8.92
C LEU A 23 3.88 4.47 -9.16
N ALA A 24 4.86 3.60 -9.41
CA ALA A 24 6.22 4.02 -9.68
C ALA A 24 6.33 4.80 -11.00
N ARG A 25 5.68 4.34 -12.09
CA ARG A 25 5.65 5.09 -13.35
C ARG A 25 4.99 6.46 -13.18
N TYR A 26 3.86 6.53 -12.48
CA TYR A 26 3.21 7.79 -12.16
C TYR A 26 4.19 8.74 -11.42
N ALA A 27 4.86 8.23 -10.38
CA ALA A 27 5.79 9.03 -9.59
C ALA A 27 6.96 9.56 -10.42
N THR A 28 7.54 8.72 -11.28
CA THR A 28 8.63 9.11 -12.18
C THR A 28 8.20 10.22 -13.15
N GLU A 29 7.01 10.12 -13.75
CA GLU A 29 6.52 11.16 -14.66
C GLU A 29 6.19 12.47 -13.93
N CYS A 30 5.68 12.41 -12.69
CA CYS A 30 5.52 13.60 -11.86
C CYS A 30 6.84 14.31 -11.61
N GLN A 31 7.90 13.57 -11.24
CA GLN A 31 9.20 14.17 -10.95
C GLN A 31 9.86 14.77 -12.21
N LYS A 32 9.71 14.14 -13.38
CA LYS A 32 10.16 14.71 -14.66
C LYS A 32 9.49 16.05 -14.97
N ALA A 33 8.24 16.22 -14.53
CA ALA A 33 7.48 17.47 -14.66
C ALA A 33 7.72 18.47 -13.52
N GLY A 34 8.61 18.17 -12.56
CA GLY A 34 8.86 19.02 -11.38
C GLY A 34 7.73 19.01 -10.35
N ILE A 35 6.87 17.97 -10.35
CA ILE A 35 5.75 17.79 -9.43
C ILE A 35 6.11 16.74 -8.39
N VAL A 36 5.82 17.00 -7.12
CA VAL A 36 5.98 16.02 -6.03
C VAL A 36 4.88 14.97 -6.10
N PRO A 37 5.17 13.68 -6.36
CA PRO A 37 4.16 12.64 -6.37
C PRO A 37 3.76 12.22 -4.95
N ILE A 38 2.45 12.06 -4.75
CA ILE A 38 1.88 11.32 -3.62
C ILE A 38 1.61 9.89 -4.07
N VAL A 39 2.34 8.94 -3.51
CA VAL A 39 2.20 7.51 -3.76
C VAL A 39 1.19 6.94 -2.77
N GLU A 40 0.03 6.52 -3.28
CA GLU A 40 -1.11 6.06 -2.47
C GLU A 40 -1.47 4.60 -2.81
N PRO A 41 -0.82 3.63 -2.15
CA PRO A 41 -1.21 2.22 -2.18
C PRO A 41 -2.22 1.93 -1.06
N GLU A 42 -3.50 2.10 -1.33
CA GLU A 42 -4.55 1.96 -0.33
C GLU A 42 -4.99 0.52 -0.13
N ILE A 43 -5.03 0.07 1.11
CA ILE A 43 -5.57 -1.24 1.49
C ILE A 43 -6.97 -1.01 2.07
N LEU A 44 -7.97 -1.62 1.45
CA LEU A 44 -9.37 -1.45 1.87
C LEU A 44 -9.61 -2.16 3.20
N PRO A 45 -10.33 -1.52 4.15
CA PRO A 45 -10.70 -2.13 5.41
C PRO A 45 -11.89 -3.11 5.26
N ASP A 46 -12.43 -3.29 4.05
CA ASP A 46 -13.50 -4.26 3.79
C ASP A 46 -13.04 -5.68 4.13
N GLY A 47 -13.77 -6.36 5.00
CA GLY A 47 -13.59 -7.78 5.29
C GLY A 47 -13.61 -8.09 6.78
N ASP A 48 -13.41 -9.36 7.09
CA ASP A 48 -13.37 -9.96 8.43
C ASP A 48 -11.94 -10.28 8.90
N HIS A 49 -10.94 -9.86 8.13
CA HIS A 49 -9.53 -10.09 8.44
C HIS A 49 -9.11 -9.44 9.76
N ASP A 50 -8.19 -10.11 10.46
CA ASP A 50 -7.61 -9.60 11.70
C ASP A 50 -6.49 -8.56 11.44
N LEU A 51 -6.00 -7.97 12.53
CA LEU A 51 -4.94 -6.97 12.48
C LEU A 51 -3.62 -7.55 11.93
N GLU A 52 -3.28 -8.78 12.27
CA GLU A 52 -2.05 -9.44 11.83
C GLU A 52 -2.05 -9.68 10.31
N ARG A 53 -3.19 -10.08 9.75
CA ARG A 53 -3.36 -10.23 8.30
C ARG A 53 -3.21 -8.89 7.59
N CYS A 54 -3.82 -7.82 8.12
CA CYS A 54 -3.67 -6.47 7.58
C CYS A 54 -2.20 -6.02 7.62
N HIS A 55 -1.50 -6.26 8.72
CA HIS A 55 -0.07 -5.96 8.87
C HIS A 55 0.78 -6.67 7.80
N LYS A 56 0.64 -7.99 7.67
CA LYS A 56 1.39 -8.80 6.68
C LYS A 56 1.13 -8.37 5.25
N VAL A 57 -0.11 -7.99 4.92
CA VAL A 57 -0.44 -7.48 3.57
C VAL A 57 0.19 -6.11 3.36
N THR A 58 0.12 -5.22 4.35
CA THR A 58 0.69 -3.88 4.29
C THR A 58 2.20 -3.93 4.06
N GLU A 59 2.92 -4.77 4.81
CA GLU A 59 4.36 -4.97 4.64
C GLU A 59 4.70 -5.39 3.21
N LYS A 60 3.97 -6.35 2.64
CA LYS A 60 4.18 -6.81 1.26
C LYS A 60 3.84 -5.74 0.21
N VAL A 61 2.77 -4.98 0.42
CA VAL A 61 2.40 -3.88 -0.48
C VAL A 61 3.50 -2.82 -0.49
N LEU A 62 3.92 -2.37 0.69
CA LEU A 62 4.94 -1.32 0.81
C LEU A 62 6.28 -1.79 0.26
N ALA A 63 6.72 -3.01 0.56
CA ALA A 63 7.95 -3.56 0.00
C ALA A 63 7.92 -3.60 -1.53
N ALA A 64 6.81 -4.06 -2.13
CA ALA A 64 6.66 -4.09 -3.59
C ALA A 64 6.66 -2.69 -4.21
N VAL A 65 5.96 -1.73 -3.58
CA VAL A 65 5.92 -0.33 -4.03
C VAL A 65 7.32 0.28 -3.97
N TYR A 66 8.02 0.21 -2.84
CA TYR A 66 9.36 0.78 -2.72
C TYR A 66 10.36 0.11 -3.65
N ASN A 67 10.26 -1.21 -3.87
CA ASN A 67 11.09 -1.89 -4.86
C ASN A 67 10.85 -1.31 -6.26
N ALA A 68 9.60 -1.15 -6.68
CA ALA A 68 9.27 -0.57 -7.99
C ALA A 68 9.71 0.89 -8.13
N LEU A 69 9.63 1.70 -7.05
CA LEU A 69 10.13 3.08 -7.05
C LEU A 69 11.65 3.12 -7.22
N CYS A 70 12.38 2.21 -6.56
CA CYS A 70 13.82 2.06 -6.71
C CYS A 70 14.22 1.56 -8.10
N ASP A 71 13.51 0.58 -8.66
CA ASP A 71 13.75 0.03 -10.00
C ASP A 71 13.62 1.09 -11.11
N LEU A 72 12.76 2.09 -10.89
CA LEU A 72 12.58 3.25 -11.77
C LEU A 72 13.41 4.48 -11.37
N LEU A 73 14.36 4.33 -10.44
CA LEU A 73 15.28 5.37 -9.98
C LEU A 73 14.58 6.65 -9.49
N LEU A 74 13.46 6.50 -8.79
CA LEU A 74 12.75 7.64 -8.22
C LEU A 74 13.58 8.33 -7.13
N TYR A 75 13.57 9.67 -7.11
CA TYR A 75 14.12 10.45 -6.02
C TYR A 75 13.17 10.41 -4.80
N LEU A 76 13.42 9.53 -3.83
CA LEU A 76 12.47 9.23 -2.75
C LEU A 76 12.18 10.44 -1.86
N GLU A 77 13.17 11.27 -1.57
CA GLU A 77 13.05 12.48 -0.75
C GLU A 77 12.12 13.53 -1.40
N GLY A 78 11.95 13.45 -2.72
CA GLY A 78 11.01 14.25 -3.50
C GLY A 78 9.65 13.58 -3.69
N SER A 79 9.24 12.66 -2.82
CA SER A 79 7.96 11.95 -2.88
C SER A 79 7.30 11.85 -1.50
N LEU A 80 5.99 11.66 -1.47
CA LEU A 80 5.24 11.41 -0.25
C LEU A 80 4.51 10.08 -0.33
N LEU A 81 4.52 9.32 0.76
CA LEU A 81 3.71 8.12 0.91
C LEU A 81 2.39 8.49 1.61
N LYS A 82 1.27 8.04 1.03
CA LYS A 82 -0.06 8.10 1.66
C LYS A 82 -0.56 6.67 1.87
N PRO A 83 -0.11 5.98 2.94
CA PRO A 83 -0.58 4.64 3.24
C PRO A 83 -1.94 4.70 3.96
N TYR A 84 -2.56 3.54 4.11
CA TYR A 84 -3.65 3.35 5.05
C TYR A 84 -3.10 2.84 6.39
N LEU A 85 -3.79 3.12 7.50
CA LEU A 85 -3.41 2.60 8.81
C LEU A 85 -3.63 1.08 8.86
N VAL A 86 -2.73 0.36 9.51
CA VAL A 86 -2.88 -1.07 9.74
C VAL A 86 -4.02 -1.27 10.76
N THR A 87 -5.18 -1.65 10.27
CA THR A 87 -6.40 -1.81 11.09
C THR A 87 -7.06 -3.15 10.79
N PRO A 88 -7.80 -3.72 11.75
CA PRO A 88 -8.62 -4.89 11.46
C PRO A 88 -9.71 -4.55 10.44
N GLY A 89 -10.20 -5.57 9.74
CA GLY A 89 -11.32 -5.40 8.82
C GLY A 89 -12.57 -4.89 9.51
N GLN A 90 -13.42 -4.16 8.80
CA GLN A 90 -14.67 -3.59 9.35
C GLN A 90 -15.61 -4.64 9.94
N SER A 91 -15.57 -5.87 9.43
CA SER A 91 -16.37 -7.02 9.89
C SER A 91 -15.58 -7.94 10.84
N CYS A 92 -14.38 -7.56 11.28
CA CYS A 92 -13.58 -8.37 12.21
C CYS A 92 -14.30 -8.48 13.56
N SER A 93 -14.41 -9.71 14.08
CA SER A 93 -15.02 -10.00 15.37
C SER A 93 -14.13 -9.57 16.55
N MET A 94 -12.82 -9.57 16.37
CA MET A 94 -11.84 -9.20 17.38
C MET A 94 -11.75 -7.68 17.53
N LYS A 95 -11.59 -7.21 18.77
CA LYS A 95 -11.45 -5.78 19.08
C LYS A 95 -10.02 -5.47 19.46
N TYR A 96 -9.56 -4.31 19.01
CA TYR A 96 -8.21 -3.80 19.22
C TYR A 96 -8.32 -2.39 19.81
N ILE A 97 -7.36 -2.03 20.67
CA ILE A 97 -7.24 -0.68 21.20
C ILE A 97 -6.35 0.17 20.28
N PRO A 98 -6.40 1.51 20.36
CA PRO A 98 -5.55 2.37 19.55
C PRO A 98 -4.05 2.07 19.68
N LEU A 99 -3.61 1.56 20.83
CA LEU A 99 -2.22 1.17 21.07
C LEU A 99 -1.80 -0.07 20.24
N ASP A 100 -2.73 -0.96 19.90
CA ASP A 100 -2.43 -2.13 19.06
C ASP A 100 -2.22 -1.72 17.59
N ILE A 101 -2.79 -0.58 17.17
CA ILE A 101 -2.77 -0.06 15.79
C ILE A 101 -1.54 0.83 15.52
N ALA A 102 -0.97 1.43 16.58
CA ALA A 102 0.15 2.37 16.51
C ALA A 102 1.50 1.67 16.30
#